data_AF-K9VF57-F1
#
_entry.id   AF-K9VF57-F1
#
_cell.length_a   1.000
_cell.length_b   1.000
_cell.length_c   1.000
_cell.angle_alpha   90.00
_cell.angle_beta   90.00
_cell.angle_gamma   90.00
#
_symmetry.space_group_name_H-M   'P 1'
#
loop_
_entity.id
_entity.type
_entity.pdbx_description
1 polymer ?
#
loop_
_entity_poly.entity_id
_entity_poly.type
_entity_poly.pdbx_seq_one_letter_code
_entity_poly.pdbx_strand_id
1 'polypeptide(L)'
;MALLLSSHNVAKYLRDVELCTDTEPDLFHVDSVAAKNFNLLVTLSNGYKYLVKQERLVSDGKADGEFLNEWRTQDLLRVFPELDSFRSLLPID
;
A
#
# COMPACT_ATOMS: atom_id res chain seq x y z
N MET A 1 5.50 -9.38 -17.39
CA MET A 1 6.42 -8.54 -16.59
C MET A 1 5.58 -7.79 -15.58
N ALA A 2 5.75 -8.03 -14.28
CA ALA A 2 5.00 -7.32 -13.25
C ALA A 2 5.56 -5.89 -13.09
N LEU A 3 4.69 -4.90 -12.89
CA LEU A 3 5.12 -3.55 -12.55
C LEU A 3 5.71 -3.56 -11.14
N LEU A 4 6.99 -3.19 -11.00
CA LEU A 4 7.60 -2.97 -9.69
C LEU A 4 7.51 -1.49 -9.33
N LEU A 5 6.92 -1.19 -8.19
CA LEU A 5 6.83 0.17 -7.67
C LEU A 5 8.18 0.58 -7.07
N SER A 6 8.42 1.90 -7.08
CA SER A 6 9.59 2.55 -6.52
C SER A 6 9.25 3.99 -6.18
N SER A 7 10.13 4.65 -5.42
CA SER A 7 10.00 6.09 -5.17
C SER A 7 9.93 6.93 -6.45
N HIS A 8 10.47 6.43 -7.57
CA HIS A 8 10.52 7.14 -8.85
C HIS A 8 9.24 7.00 -9.67
N ASN A 9 8.47 5.91 -9.51
CA ASN A 9 7.31 5.62 -10.35
C ASN A 9 5.98 5.59 -9.60
N VAL A 10 5.97 5.59 -8.26
CA VAL A 10 4.75 5.51 -7.46
C VAL A 10 3.83 6.71 -7.68
N ALA A 11 4.39 7.91 -7.86
CA ALA A 11 3.59 9.11 -8.13
C ALA A 11 2.84 8.99 -9.46
N LYS A 12 3.50 8.43 -10.49
CA LYS A 12 2.85 8.14 -11.77
C LYS A 12 1.77 7.08 -11.60
N TYR A 13 2.07 5.99 -10.91
CA TYR A 13 1.10 4.92 -10.64
C TYR A 13 -0.16 5.44 -9.97
N LEU A 14 -0.03 6.27 -8.91
CA LEU A 14 -1.15 6.85 -8.19
C LEU A 14 -2.03 7.77 -9.05
N ARG A 15 -1.43 8.50 -10.01
CA ARG A 15 -2.17 9.28 -11.00
C ARG A 15 -2.90 8.40 -12.01
N ASP A 16 -2.23 7.37 -12.52
CA ASP A 16 -2.79 6.43 -13.49
C ASP A 16 -4.01 5.67 -12.93
N VAL A 17 -4.08 5.46 -11.61
CA VAL A 17 -5.23 4.85 -10.91
C VAL A 17 -6.21 5.87 -10.32
N GLU A 18 -6.08 7.16 -10.68
CA GLU A 18 -6.97 8.25 -10.27
C GLU A 18 -7.08 8.46 -8.74
N LEU A 19 -6.11 7.97 -7.97
CA LEU A 19 -6.03 8.17 -6.52
C LEU A 19 -5.32 9.47 -6.12
N CYS A 20 -4.64 10.10 -7.07
CA CYS A 20 -4.07 11.43 -6.90
C CYS A 20 -4.32 12.28 -8.15
N THR A 21 -4.96 13.43 -7.95
CA THR A 21 -5.32 14.39 -8.99
C THR A 21 -4.47 15.65 -8.98
N ASP A 22 -3.58 15.82 -8.00
CA ASP A 22 -2.76 17.02 -7.89
C ASP A 22 -1.81 17.10 -9.09
N THR A 23 -1.98 18.17 -9.87
CA THR A 23 -1.34 18.47 -11.15
C THR A 23 0.16 18.72 -11.06
N GLU A 24 0.75 18.68 -9.86
CA GLU A 24 2.16 18.99 -9.68
C GLU A 24 3.00 17.72 -9.47
N PRO A 25 3.87 17.36 -10.43
CA PRO A 25 4.71 16.18 -10.35
C PRO A 25 5.74 16.22 -9.21
N ASP A 26 5.99 17.40 -8.63
CA ASP A 26 7.10 17.67 -7.70
C ASP A 26 6.69 17.74 -6.22
N LEU A 27 5.43 17.46 -5.88
CA LEU A 27 4.90 17.64 -4.53
C LEU A 27 4.85 16.36 -3.67
N PHE A 28 5.39 15.26 -4.17
CA PHE A 28 5.40 13.99 -3.45
C PHE A 28 6.72 13.82 -2.70
N HIS A 29 6.66 13.78 -1.38
CA HIS A 29 7.74 13.19 -0.60
C HIS A 29 7.50 11.69 -0.51
N VAL A 30 8.44 10.89 -1.02
CA VAL A 30 8.31 9.43 -1.01
C VAL A 30 9.41 8.81 -0.17
N ASP A 31 9.00 8.21 0.94
CA ASP A 31 9.89 7.46 1.83
C ASP A 31 9.73 5.96 1.61
N SER A 32 10.85 5.26 1.46
CA SER A 32 10.87 3.80 1.53
C SER A 32 10.83 3.39 3.00
N VAL A 33 9.80 2.66 3.40
CA VAL A 33 9.69 2.12 4.75
C VAL A 33 10.31 0.73 4.75
N ALA A 34 11.45 0.58 5.42
CA ALA A 34 12.15 -0.68 5.53
C ALA A 34 11.29 -1.71 6.30
N ALA A 35 10.67 -2.64 5.57
CA ALA A 35 9.83 -3.71 6.09
C ALA A 35 10.01 -5.00 5.26
N LYS A 36 9.29 -6.08 5.63
CA LYS A 36 9.25 -7.34 4.87
C LYS A 36 8.77 -7.13 3.42
N ASN A 37 7.84 -6.21 3.22
CA ASN A 37 7.28 -5.86 1.92
C ASN A 37 7.88 -4.57 1.34
N PHE A 38 7.55 -4.25 0.08
CA PHE A 38 7.92 -2.98 -0.52
C PHE A 38 6.88 -1.92 -0.17
N ASN A 39 7.16 -1.17 0.89
CA ASN A 39 6.25 -0.16 1.43
C ASN A 39 6.78 1.24 1.09
N LEU A 40 5.95 2.05 0.44
CA LEU A 40 6.22 3.44 0.12
C LEU A 40 5.24 4.33 0.87
N LEU A 41 5.76 5.24 1.69
CA LEU A 41 4.96 6.31 2.29
C LEU A 41 5.04 7.53 1.37
N VAL A 42 3.91 7.86 0.75
CA VAL A 42 3.78 9.00 -0.15
C VAL A 42 3.06 10.12 0.61
N THR A 43 3.76 11.23 0.85
CA THR A 43 3.19 12.43 1.46
C THR A 43 2.89 13.45 0.36
N LEU A 44 1.64 13.90 0.31
CA LEU A 44 1.15 14.95 -0.57
C LEU A 44 1.46 16.34 0.03
N SER A 45 1.49 17.37 -0.80
CA SER A 45 1.69 18.77 -0.39
C SER A 45 0.64 19.29 0.58
N ASN A 46 -0.60 18.83 0.46
CA ASN A 46 -1.69 19.17 1.38
C ASN A 46 -1.58 18.41 2.73
N GLY A 47 -0.52 17.63 2.93
CA GLY A 47 -0.24 16.89 4.16
C GLY A 47 -0.89 15.51 4.25
N TYR A 48 -1.76 15.13 3.30
CA TYR A 48 -2.30 13.77 3.24
C TYR A 48 -1.20 12.75 2.94
N LYS A 49 -1.35 11.55 3.49
CA LYS A 49 -0.37 10.48 3.34
C LYS A 49 -1.03 9.22 2.81
N TYR A 50 -0.39 8.59 1.82
CA TYR A 50 -0.73 7.27 1.34
C TYR A 50 0.37 6.28 1.72
N LEU A 51 -0.03 5.14 2.27
CA LEU A 51 0.85 3.98 2.40
C LEU A 51 0.58 3.06 1.21
N VAL A 52 1.52 2.99 0.27
CA VAL A 52 1.45 2.11 -0.88
C VAL A 52 2.27 0.86 -0.57
N LYS A 53 1.61 -0.29 -0.48
CA LYS A 53 2.26 -1.57 -0.22
C LYS A 53 2.30 -2.40 -1.52
N GLN A 54 3.46 -2.97 -1.86
CA GLN A 54 3.60 -3.99 -2.90
C GLN A 54 4.29 -5.26 -2.34
N GLU A 55 3.69 -6.44 -2.59
CA GLU A 55 4.30 -7.72 -2.22
C GLU A 55 5.60 -7.93 -2.99
N ARG A 56 6.62 -8.45 -2.32
CA ARG A 56 7.84 -8.85 -3.01
C ARG A 56 7.56 -10.08 -3.85
N LEU A 57 8.05 -10.05 -5.08
CA LEU A 57 8.05 -11.25 -5.90
C LEU A 57 9.01 -12.27 -5.28
N VAL A 58 8.54 -13.49 -5.06
CA VAL A 58 9.39 -14.63 -4.75
C VAL A 58 10.15 -15.09 -6.00
N SER A 59 11.13 -15.97 -5.82
CA SER A 59 12.11 -16.38 -6.85
C SER A 59 11.49 -16.93 -8.15
N ASP A 60 10.22 -17.37 -8.12
CA ASP A 60 9.48 -17.85 -9.29
C ASP A 60 8.68 -16.75 -10.03
N GLY A 61 8.79 -15.50 -9.56
CA GLY A 61 8.09 -14.34 -10.12
C GLY A 61 6.64 -14.18 -9.67
N LYS A 62 6.18 -14.94 -8.65
CA LYS A 62 4.85 -14.80 -8.06
C LYS A 62 4.90 -14.04 -6.74
N ALA A 63 3.74 -13.58 -6.30
CA ALA A 63 3.54 -13.00 -4.97
C ALA A 63 2.85 -14.07 -4.08
N ASP A 64 3.11 -14.06 -2.78
CA ASP A 64 2.60 -15.06 -1.83
C ASP A 64 1.10 -14.85 -1.52
N GLY A 65 0.52 -13.71 -1.89
CA GLY A 65 -0.89 -13.37 -1.70
C GLY A 65 -1.22 -12.88 -0.29
N GLU A 66 -0.21 -12.48 0.49
CA GLU A 66 -0.37 -12.00 1.87
C GLU A 66 -1.25 -10.74 1.96
N PHE A 67 -1.17 -9.81 1.00
CA PHE A 67 -1.98 -8.59 0.98
C PHE A 67 -3.43 -8.84 0.62
N LEU A 68 -3.73 -9.88 -0.16
CA LEU A 68 -5.13 -10.24 -0.38
C LEU A 68 -5.79 -10.66 0.94
N ASN A 69 -5.05 -11.39 1.79
CA ASN A 69 -5.52 -11.79 3.10
C ASN A 69 -5.59 -10.60 4.08
N GLU A 70 -4.59 -9.71 4.07
CA GLU A 70 -4.60 -8.48 4.85
C GLU A 70 -5.82 -7.62 4.49
N TRP A 71 -6.06 -7.38 3.19
CA TRP A 71 -7.19 -6.59 2.71
C TRP A 71 -8.53 -7.20 3.09
N ARG A 72 -8.69 -8.52 2.95
CA ARG A 72 -9.91 -9.24 3.37
C ARG A 72 -10.14 -9.13 4.88
N THR A 73 -9.08 -9.15 5.67
CA THR A 73 -9.17 -9.02 7.13
C THR A 73 -9.63 -7.62 7.52
N GLN A 74 -9.08 -6.58 6.88
CA GLN A 74 -9.53 -5.20 7.05
C GLN A 74 -10.98 -5.01 6.62
N ASP A 75 -11.38 -5.59 5.48
CA ASP A 75 -12.75 -5.52 4.99
C ASP A 75 -13.74 -6.23 5.94
N LEU A 76 -13.36 -7.40 6.46
CA LEU A 76 -14.12 -8.13 7.47
C LEU A 76 -14.36 -7.27 8.72
N LEU A 77 -13.33 -6.62 9.25
CA LEU A 77 -13.45 -5.74 10.42
C LEU A 77 -14.31 -4.51 10.14
N ARG A 78 -14.28 -3.99 8.91
CA ARG A 78 -15.14 -2.89 8.50
C ARG A 78 -16.61 -3.30 8.43
N VAL A 79 -16.90 -4.51 7.97
CA VAL A 79 -18.27 -5.05 7.84
C VAL A 79 -18.81 -5.51 9.20
N PHE A 80 -17.95 -6.03 10.08
CA PHE A 80 -18.30 -6.52 11.42
C PHE A 80 -17.48 -5.81 12.50
N PRO A 81 -17.85 -4.57 12.89
CA PRO A 81 -17.11 -3.79 13.88
C PRO A 81 -17.02 -4.48 15.26
N GLU A 82 -17.94 -5.39 15.58
CA GLU A 82 -17.93 -6.19 16.81
C GLU A 82 -16.69 -7.09 16.91
N LEU A 83 -16.05 -7.40 15.78
CA LEU A 83 -14.83 -8.18 15.74
C LEU A 83 -13.56 -7.35 16.03
N ASP A 84 -13.66 -6.03 16.16
CA ASP A 84 -12.50 -5.16 16.43
C ASP A 84 -11.85 -5.49 17.79
N SER A 85 -12.58 -6.05 18.76
CA SER A 85 -12.00 -6.55 20.01
C SER A 85 -11.03 -7.73 19.80
N PHE A 86 -11.12 -8.43 18.67
CA PHE A 86 -10.21 -9.52 18.30
C PHE A 86 -9.07 -9.06 17.38
N ARG A 87 -8.96 -7.76 17.09
CA ARG A 87 -7.97 -7.21 16.14
C ARG A 87 -6.54 -7.64 16.44
N SER A 88 -6.17 -7.74 17.72
CA SER A 88 -4.83 -8.19 18.14
C SER A 88 -4.54 -9.67 17.84
N LEU A 89 -5.54 -10.46 17.49
CA LEU A 89 -5.43 -11.88 17.15
C LEU A 89 -5.47 -12.12 15.64
N LEU A 90 -5.77 -11.08 14.87
CA LEU A 90 -5.85 -11.16 13.41
C LEU A 90 -4.48 -10.84 12.79
N PRO A 91 -4.11 -11.50 11.68
CA PRO A 91 -2.88 -11.22 10.95
C PRO A 91 -3.03 -9.90 10.19
N ILE A 92 -2.86 -8.78 10.90
CA ILE A 92 -2.96 -7.43 10.35
C ILE A 92 -1.58 -6.80 10.50
N ASP A 93 -0.87 -6.61 9.38
CA ASP A 93 0.46 -5.99 9.30
C ASP A 93 0.41 -4.46 9.18
#